data_AF-A0A482Y4Z8-F1
#
_entry.id   AF-A0A482Y4Z8-F1
#
_cell.length_a   1.000
_cell.length_b   1.000
_cell.length_c   1.000
_cell.angle_alpha   90.00
_cell.angle_beta   90.00
_cell.angle_gamma   90.00
#
_symmetry.space_group_name_H-M   'P 1'
#
loop_
_entity.id
_entity.type
_entity.pdbx_description
1 polymer ?
#
loop_
_entity_poly.entity_id
_entity_poly.type
_entity_poly.pdbx_seq_one_letter_code
_entity_poly.pdbx_strand_id
1 'polypeptide(L)'
;MNTASETELGENESINQQWMLGFLGLLSVMGFQAFQLGEPLWLFWFSFASFFSFFRYRWEPLKYLGLLGIGGLLVAILGVFGVFTV
;
A
#
# COMPACT_ATOMS: atom_id res chain seq x y z
N MET A 1 -19.44 -34.66 -14.29
CA MET A 1 -19.25 -34.09 -12.93
C MET A 1 -17.82 -33.58 -12.85
N ASN A 2 -17.60 -32.28 -13.06
CA ASN A 2 -16.27 -31.65 -12.89
C ASN A 2 -16.40 -30.16 -12.52
N THR A 3 -17.48 -29.78 -11.85
CA THR A 3 -17.77 -28.37 -11.48
C THR A 3 -17.03 -27.92 -10.23
N ALA A 4 -16.30 -28.81 -9.54
CA ALA A 4 -15.58 -28.47 -8.31
C ALA A 4 -14.23 -27.78 -8.57
N SER A 5 -13.50 -28.15 -9.64
CA SER A 5 -12.15 -27.63 -9.88
C SER A 5 -12.11 -26.19 -10.40
N GLU A 6 -13.14 -25.73 -11.10
CA GLU A 6 -13.19 -24.36 -11.65
C GLU A 6 -13.53 -23.31 -10.58
N THR A 7 -14.33 -23.67 -9.58
CA THR A 7 -14.67 -22.78 -8.45
C THR A 7 -13.52 -22.57 -7.48
N GLU A 8 -12.70 -23.60 -7.21
CA GLU A 8 -11.59 -23.48 -6.25
C GLU A 8 -10.41 -22.65 -6.77
N LEU A 9 -10.18 -22.64 -8.09
CA LEU A 9 -9.12 -21.84 -8.70
C LEU A 9 -9.42 -20.33 -8.64
N GLY A 10 -10.67 -19.93 -8.88
CA GLY A 10 -11.09 -18.52 -8.80
C GLY A 10 -11.15 -17.99 -7.36
N GLU A 11 -11.49 -18.85 -6.38
CA GLU A 11 -11.50 -18.46 -4.97
C GLU A 11 -10.07 -18.25 -4.44
N ASN A 12 -9.13 -19.12 -4.80
CA ASN A 12 -7.73 -19.03 -4.36
C ASN A 12 -7.03 -17.76 -4.88
N GLU A 13 -7.27 -17.38 -6.14
CA GLU A 13 -6.72 -16.14 -6.71
C GLU A 13 -7.17 -14.90 -5.92
N SER A 14 -8.44 -14.88 -5.50
CA SER A 14 -9.03 -13.79 -4.74
C SER A 14 -8.47 -13.67 -3.31
N ILE A 15 -8.16 -14.81 -2.68
CA ILE A 15 -7.54 -14.86 -1.34
C ILE A 15 -6.10 -14.36 -1.41
N ASN A 16 -5.35 -14.77 -2.43
CA ASN A 16 -3.96 -14.36 -2.61
C ASN A 16 -3.84 -12.85 -2.87
N GLN A 17 -4.76 -12.30 -3.67
CA GLN A 17 -4.83 -10.86 -3.90
C GLN A 17 -5.19 -10.08 -2.62
N GLN A 18 -6.12 -10.59 -1.80
CA GLN A 18 -6.46 -9.97 -0.50
C GLN A 18 -5.30 -10.03 0.49
N TRP A 19 -4.53 -11.12 0.49
CA TRP A 19 -3.36 -11.26 1.35
C TRP A 19 -2.24 -10.29 0.93
N MET A 20 -1.97 -10.19 -0.38
CA MET A 20 -1.01 -9.23 -0.93
C MET A 20 -1.39 -7.78 -0.60
N LEU A 21 -2.69 -7.45 -0.65
CA LEU A 21 -3.20 -6.16 -0.20
C LEU A 21 -2.95 -5.94 1.29
N GLY A 22 -3.30 -6.89 2.16
CA GLY A 22 -3.01 -6.80 3.59
C GLY A 22 -1.52 -6.57 3.88
N PHE A 23 -0.64 -7.27 3.15
CA PHE A 23 0.80 -7.12 3.25
C PHE A 23 1.30 -5.73 2.81
N LEU A 24 0.83 -5.22 1.66
CA LEU A 24 1.13 -3.85 1.23
C LEU A 24 0.69 -2.80 2.26
N GLY A 25 -0.41 -3.06 2.96
CA GLY A 25 -0.95 -2.18 4.00
C GLY A 25 -0.05 -2.18 5.23
N LEU A 26 0.40 -3.36 5.66
CA LEU A 26 1.38 -3.51 6.72
C LEU A 26 2.69 -2.78 6.39
N LEU A 27 3.21 -2.92 5.16
CA LEU A 27 4.41 -2.20 4.72
C LEU A 27 4.22 -0.68 4.77
N SER A 28 3.06 -0.20 4.32
CA SER A 28 2.73 1.23 4.40
C SER A 28 2.71 1.72 5.84
N VAL A 29 2.05 1.01 6.76
CA VAL A 29 2.02 1.37 8.19
C VAL A 29 3.44 1.37 8.79
N MET A 30 4.29 0.42 8.40
CA MET A 30 5.67 0.40 8.86
C MET A 30 6.44 1.66 8.42
N GLY A 31 6.22 2.12 7.19
CA GLY A 31 6.77 3.38 6.71
C GLY A 31 6.27 4.63 7.44
N PHE A 32 5.15 4.56 8.15
CA PHE A 32 4.68 5.69 8.98
C PHE A 32 5.63 5.96 10.17
N GLN A 33 6.42 4.97 10.61
CA GLN A 33 7.45 5.18 11.63
C GLN A 33 8.58 6.10 11.15
N ALA A 34 8.73 6.31 9.84
CA ALA A 34 9.68 7.25 9.27
C ALA A 34 9.50 8.68 9.78
N PHE A 35 8.25 9.09 10.00
CA PHE A 35 7.92 10.41 10.54
C PHE A 35 8.40 10.60 11.98
N GLN A 36 8.59 9.52 12.74
CA GLN A 36 9.11 9.57 14.11
C GLN A 36 10.63 9.46 14.18
N LEU A 37 11.23 8.73 13.23
CA LEU A 37 12.67 8.48 13.19
C LEU A 37 13.45 9.53 12.41
N GLY A 38 12.77 10.41 11.66
CA GLY A 38 13.43 11.42 10.82
C GLY A 38 14.18 10.82 9.62
N GLU A 39 13.97 9.55 9.33
CA GLU A 39 14.69 8.82 8.28
C GLU A 39 13.87 8.78 6.98
N PRO A 40 14.22 9.58 5.96
CA PRO A 40 13.44 9.68 4.73
C PRO A 40 13.42 8.38 3.92
N LEU A 41 14.38 7.48 4.13
CA LEU A 41 14.40 6.14 3.53
C LEU A 41 13.18 5.30 3.94
N TRP A 42 12.66 5.49 5.15
CA TRP A 42 11.50 4.75 5.63
C TRP A 42 10.17 5.28 5.03
N LEU A 43 10.12 6.55 4.58
CA LEU A 43 8.95 7.11 3.88
C LEU A 43 8.73 6.45 2.51
N PHE A 44 9.77 5.82 1.94
CA PHE A 44 9.63 5.00 0.74
C PHE A 44 8.66 3.83 0.99
N TRP A 45 8.75 3.17 2.15
CA TRP A 45 7.81 2.10 2.53
C TRP A 45 6.38 2.61 2.70
N PHE A 46 6.21 3.84 3.18
CA PHE A 46 4.89 4.45 3.33
C PHE A 46 4.21 4.66 1.97
N SER A 47 4.99 4.90 0.91
CA SER A 47 4.50 5.12 -0.46
C SER A 47 3.79 3.91 -1.06
N PHE A 48 4.00 2.69 -0.53
CA PHE A 48 3.25 1.49 -0.92
C PHE A 48 1.73 1.62 -0.65
N ALA A 49 1.30 2.53 0.22
CA ALA A 49 -0.14 2.87 0.35
C ALA A 49 -0.74 3.36 -0.98
N SER A 50 0.04 3.98 -1.86
CA SER A 50 -0.44 4.45 -3.17
C SER A 50 -0.91 3.31 -4.07
N PHE A 51 -0.32 2.12 -3.94
CA PHE A 51 -0.71 0.95 -4.72
C PHE A 51 -2.14 0.48 -4.41
N PHE A 52 -2.67 0.79 -3.22
CA PHE A 52 -4.08 0.57 -2.92
C PHE A 52 -5.01 1.43 -3.77
N SER A 53 -4.54 2.59 -4.26
CA SER A 53 -5.30 3.39 -5.22
C SER A 53 -5.55 2.66 -6.54
N PHE A 54 -4.71 1.69 -6.89
CA PHE A 54 -4.87 0.91 -8.12
C PHE A 54 -6.08 -0.05 -8.03
N PHE A 55 -6.43 -0.48 -6.82
CA PHE A 55 -7.60 -1.33 -6.56
C PHE A 55 -8.91 -0.54 -6.37
N ARG A 56 -8.92 0.73 -6.84
CA ARG A 56 -10.07 1.66 -6.88
C ARG A 56 -11.36 1.03 -7.39
N TYR A 57 -11.27 -0.01 -8.22
CA TYR A 57 -12.43 -0.67 -8.83
C TYR A 57 -13.33 -1.42 -7.82
N ARG A 58 -12.79 -1.87 -6.68
CA ARG A 58 -13.51 -2.80 -5.80
C ARG A 58 -13.98 -2.18 -4.48
N TRP A 59 -13.31 -1.15 -3.94
CA TRP A 59 -13.58 -0.58 -2.62
C TRP A 59 -13.38 0.95 -2.61
N GLU A 60 -14.46 1.73 -2.43
CA GLU A 60 -14.42 3.20 -2.25
C GLU A 60 -13.48 3.72 -1.13
N PRO A 61 -13.34 3.07 0.04
CA PRO A 61 -12.44 3.58 1.08
C PRO A 61 -10.95 3.51 0.70
N LEU A 62 -10.55 2.64 -0.24
CA LEU A 62 -9.17 2.57 -0.73
C LEU A 62 -8.74 3.85 -1.48
N LYS A 63 -9.70 4.66 -1.93
CA LYS A 63 -9.44 5.98 -2.52
C LYS A 63 -8.67 6.89 -1.55
N TYR A 64 -9.04 6.89 -0.26
CA TYR A 64 -8.40 7.75 0.74
C TYR A 64 -7.01 7.22 1.10
N LEU A 65 -6.84 5.89 1.19
CA LEU A 65 -5.54 5.27 1.43
C LEU A 65 -4.56 5.55 0.29
N GLY A 66 -5.02 5.47 -0.95
CA GLY A 66 -4.24 5.82 -2.14
C GLY A 66 -3.79 7.28 -2.13
N LEU A 67 -4.70 8.20 -1.80
CA LEU A 67 -4.39 9.62 -1.70
C LEU A 67 -3.39 9.90 -0.56
N LEU A 68 -3.52 9.20 0.56
CA LEU A 68 -2.62 9.28 1.70
C LEU A 68 -1.20 8.77 1.33
N GLY A 69 -1.13 7.68 0.56
CA GLY A 69 0.13 7.16 0.04
C GLY A 69 0.84 8.12 -0.91
N ILE A 70 0.09 8.86 -1.75
CA ILE A 70 0.66 9.88 -2.66
C ILE A 70 1.22 11.04 -1.84
N GLY A 71 0.49 11.51 -0.83
CA GLY A 71 1.01 12.49 0.13
C GLY A 71 2.29 11.98 0.79
N GLY A 72 2.31 10.70 1.15
CA GLY A 72 3.46 9.97 1.62
C GLY A 72 4.69 10.01 0.73
N LEU A 73 4.50 9.69 -0.55
CA LEU A 73 5.55 9.71 -1.57
C LEU A 73 6.10 11.12 -1.77
N LEU A 74 5.24 12.14 -1.79
CA LEU A 74 5.66 13.53 -1.90
C LEU A 74 6.54 13.94 -0.72
N VAL A 75 6.15 13.57 0.50
CA VAL A 75 6.95 13.84 1.70
C VAL A 75 8.25 13.03 1.70
N ALA A 76 8.23 11.79 1.22
CA ALA A 76 9.43 10.95 1.04
C ALA A 76 10.45 11.63 0.12
N ILE A 77 10.00 12.06 -1.06
CA ILE A 77 10.82 12.73 -2.06
C ILE A 77 11.39 14.03 -1.46
N LEU A 78 10.56 14.85 -0.83
CA LEU A 78 11.01 16.09 -0.18
C LEU A 78 12.03 15.85 0.94
N GLY A 79 11.86 14.79 1.72
CA GLY A 79 12.80 14.36 2.75
C GLY A 79 14.14 13.88 2.17
N VAL A 80 14.12 13.12 1.07
CA VAL A 80 15.35 12.70 0.36
C VAL A 80 16.10 13.89 -0.23
N PHE A 81 15.39 14.90 -0.74
CA PHE A 81 16.01 16.13 -1.23
C PHE A 81 16.59 17.03 -0.12
N GLY A 82 16.39 16.68 1.15
CA GLY A 82 16.92 17.45 2.29
C GLY A 82 16.26 18.82 2.46
N VAL A 83 15.08 19.03 1.85
CA VAL A 83 14.30 20.28 1.96
C VAL A 83 13.75 20.43 3.39
N PHE A 84 13.57 19.31 4.10
CA PHE A 84 13.24 19.25 5.52
C PHE A 84 14.08 18.16 6.20
N THR A 85 14.75 18.50 7.30
CA THR A 85 15.07 17.52 8.34
C THR A 85 13.73 17.20 9.02
N VAL A 86 13.22 16.01 8.75
CA VAL A 86 12.07 15.42 9.47
C VAL A 86 12.56 14.99 10.86
#